data_AF-R7URS5-F1
#
_entry.id   AF-R7URS5-F1
#
_cell.length_a   1.000
_cell.length_b   1.000
_cell.length_c   1.000
_cell.angle_alpha   90.00
_cell.angle_beta   90.00
_cell.angle_gamma   90.00
#
_symmetry.space_group_name_H-M   'P 1'
#
loop_
_entity.id
_entity.type
_entity.pdbx_description
1 polymer ?
#
loop_
_entity_poly.entity_id
_entity_poly.type
_entity_poly.pdbx_seq_one_letter_code
_entity_poly.pdbx_strand_id
1 'polypeptide(L)'
;MSEDKFDVIIVGAGLAGCISAYLLAKAGLETLVIERGNFPGSKNVTGGRLYAHSIEKIFPDFAEEAPVERCIVHEKVSFMDGSSSVTLDYASPEAEDPGSRSYAVLRSKFDQWLAEKAE
;
A
#
# COMPACT_ATOMS: atom_id res chain seq x y z
N MET A 1 28.63 12.35 21.82
CA MET A 1 27.52 12.22 20.85
C MET A 1 26.26 12.08 21.69
N SER A 2 25.24 12.90 21.47
CA SER A 2 23.93 12.62 22.07
C SER A 2 23.50 11.25 21.56
N GLU A 3 23.14 10.34 22.46
CA GLU A 3 22.40 9.16 22.04
C GLU A 3 21.01 9.66 21.67
N ASP A 4 20.74 9.75 20.36
CA ASP A 4 19.40 10.03 19.89
C ASP A 4 18.49 8.89 20.38
N LYS A 5 17.49 9.24 21.19
CA LYS A 5 16.53 8.30 21.75
C LYS A 5 15.25 8.39 20.94
N PHE A 6 14.70 7.24 20.60
CA PHE A 6 13.40 7.09 19.95
C PHE A 6 12.59 6.10 20.78
N ASP A 7 11.27 6.29 20.83
CA ASP A 7 10.37 5.33 21.47
C ASP A 7 10.28 4.04 20.65
N VAL A 8 10.30 4.16 19.32
CA VAL A 8 10.19 3.03 18.39
C VAL A 8 11.11 3.20 17.19
N ILE A 9 11.83 2.14 16.84
CA ILE A 9 12.59 2.04 15.59
C ILE A 9 11.93 1.00 14.69
N ILE A 10 11.57 1.39 13.48
CA ILE A 10 10.92 0.57 12.46
C ILE A 10 11.91 0.30 11.34
N VAL A 11 12.17 -0.98 11.07
CA VAL A 11 13.07 -1.40 9.99
C VAL A 11 12.24 -1.75 8.76
N GLY A 12 12.32 -0.91 7.74
CA GLY A 12 11.65 -1.03 6.43
C GLY A 12 10.53 -0.01 6.24
N ALA A 13 10.63 0.80 5.19
CA ALA A 13 9.61 1.77 4.75
C ALA A 13 8.73 1.19 3.63
N GLY A 14 8.21 -0.02 3.85
CA GLY A 14 7.09 -0.55 3.06
C GLY A 14 5.74 -0.16 3.66
N LEU A 15 4.65 -0.65 3.08
CA LEU A 15 3.28 -0.36 3.54
C LEU A 15 3.11 -0.50 5.06
N ALA A 16 3.52 -1.65 5.63
CA ALA A 16 3.38 -1.91 7.06
C ALA A 16 4.23 -0.96 7.92
N GLY A 17 5.45 -0.65 7.49
CA GLY A 17 6.37 0.20 8.22
C GLY A 17 5.88 1.65 8.25
N CYS A 18 5.50 2.20 7.10
CA CYS A 18 4.97 3.56 7.00
C CYS A 18 3.64 3.71 7.75
N ILE A 19 2.72 2.74 7.65
CA ILE A 19 1.48 2.76 8.44
C ILE A 19 1.76 2.71 9.94
N SER A 20 2.71 1.88 10.37
CA SER A 20 3.07 1.80 11.80
C SER A 20 3.66 3.12 12.28
N ALA A 21 4.60 3.69 11.52
CA ALA A 21 5.21 4.98 11.83
C ALA A 21 4.15 6.08 11.93
N TYR A 22 3.27 6.19 10.93
CA TYR A 22 2.17 7.14 10.91
C TYR A 22 1.29 7.05 12.17
N LEU A 23 0.83 5.84 12.52
CA LEU A 23 -0.07 5.65 13.66
C LEU A 23 0.62 5.91 15.00
N LEU A 24 1.89 5.51 15.15
CA LEU A 24 2.68 5.75 16.37
C LEU A 24 3.02 7.24 16.53
N ALA A 25 3.42 7.91 15.45
CA ALA A 25 3.66 9.35 15.45
C ALA A 25 2.38 10.14 15.76
N LYS A 26 1.24 9.74 15.20
CA LYS A 26 -0.08 10.31 15.53
C LYS A 26 -0.47 10.12 17.00
N ALA A 27 0.04 9.07 17.65
CA ALA A 27 -0.12 8.83 19.08
C ALA A 27 0.89 9.61 19.95
N GLY A 28 1.78 10.41 19.35
CA GLY A 28 2.76 11.25 20.03
C GLY A 28 4.07 10.57 20.38
N LEU A 29 4.38 9.42 19.77
CA LEU A 29 5.66 8.71 19.98
C LEU A 29 6.72 9.19 18.99
N GLU A 30 7.96 9.31 19.46
CA GLU A 30 9.11 9.59 18.60
C GLU A 30 9.53 8.32 17.88
N THR A 31 9.33 8.29 16.55
CA THR A 31 9.62 7.11 15.73
C THR A 31 10.72 7.36 14.70
N LEU A 32 11.57 6.36 14.51
CA LEU A 32 12.58 6.34 13.45
C LEU A 32 12.29 5.21 12.48
N VAL A 33 12.14 5.52 11.19
CA VAL A 33 12.01 4.52 10.12
C VAL A 33 13.33 4.42 9.37
N ILE A 34 13.83 3.19 9.18
CA ILE A 34 15.08 2.92 8.46
C ILE A 34 14.77 2.06 7.24
N GLU A 35 15.05 2.57 6.04
CA GLU A 35 14.88 1.85 4.77
C GLU A 35 16.23 1.58 4.10
N ARG A 36 16.38 0.39 3.52
CA ARG A 36 17.61 -0.02 2.80
C ARG A 36 17.61 0.45 1.35
N GLY A 37 16.44 0.70 0.77
CA GLY A 37 16.26 1.30 -0.53
C GLY A 37 16.74 2.75 -0.56
N ASN A 38 16.98 3.26 -1.77
CA ASN A 38 17.33 4.69 -1.93
C ASN A 38 16.13 5.60 -1.57
N PHE A 39 14.92 5.05 -1.64
CA PHE A 39 13.67 5.65 -1.24
C PHE A 39 12.63 4.54 -0.94
N PRO A 40 11.59 4.82 -0.13
CA PRO A 40 10.46 3.92 0.11
C PRO A 40 9.85 3.40 -1.20
N GLY A 41 9.72 2.09 -1.35
CA GLY A 41 9.19 1.50 -2.61
C GLY A 41 10.24 1.13 -3.66
N SER A 42 11.49 1.61 -3.57
CA SER A 42 12.55 1.29 -4.56
C SER A 42 12.94 -0.19 -4.65
N LYS A 43 12.70 -0.96 -3.58
CA LYS A 43 12.96 -2.40 -3.51
C LYS A 43 11.69 -3.24 -3.36
N ASN A 44 10.52 -2.61 -3.39
CA ASN A 44 9.27 -3.28 -3.13
C ASN A 44 8.65 -3.83 -4.42
N VAL A 45 8.42 -5.13 -4.46
CA VAL A 45 7.82 -5.83 -5.59
C VAL A 45 6.40 -6.28 -5.22
N THR A 46 5.48 -6.21 -6.18
CA THR A 46 4.09 -6.64 -6.03
C THR A 46 3.55 -7.12 -7.37
N GLY A 47 2.46 -7.91 -7.35
CA GLY A 47 1.63 -8.16 -8.52
C GLY A 47 0.81 -6.94 -8.96
N GLY A 48 0.80 -5.86 -8.16
CA GLY A 48 0.25 -4.56 -8.53
C GLY A 48 -1.09 -4.24 -7.89
N ARG A 49 -1.76 -5.18 -7.22
CA ARG A 49 -3.06 -4.94 -6.58
C ARG A 49 -2.92 -4.59 -5.11
N LEU A 50 -3.61 -3.54 -4.68
CA LEU A 50 -3.80 -3.11 -3.30
C LEU A 50 -5.27 -3.18 -2.93
N TYR A 51 -5.61 -3.81 -1.80
CA TYR A 51 -6.99 -3.85 -1.29
C TYR A 51 -7.23 -2.67 -0.35
N ALA A 52 -8.30 -1.91 -0.58
CA ALA A 52 -8.59 -0.69 0.18
C ALA A 52 -8.96 -0.95 1.64
N HIS A 53 -9.54 -2.13 1.94
CA HIS A 53 -10.12 -2.49 3.23
C HIS A 53 -9.36 -2.02 4.48
N SER A 54 -8.03 -2.15 4.50
CA SER A 54 -7.23 -1.77 5.66
C SER A 54 -6.80 -0.31 5.64
N ILE A 55 -6.42 0.21 4.47
CA ILE A 55 -5.89 1.57 4.35
C ILE A 55 -6.99 2.63 4.45
N GLU A 56 -8.20 2.32 3.97
CA GLU A 56 -9.37 3.20 4.04
C GLU A 56 -9.75 3.57 5.48
N LYS A 57 -9.52 2.64 6.42
CA LYS A 57 -9.79 2.86 7.85
C LYS A 57 -8.81 3.86 8.48
N ILE A 58 -7.67 4.10 7.83
CA ILE A 58 -6.57 4.93 8.32
C ILE A 58 -6.58 6.28 7.57
N PHE A 59 -6.75 6.21 6.25
CA PHE A 59 -6.87 7.33 5.34
C PHE A 59 -8.19 7.18 4.57
N PRO A 60 -9.28 7.76 5.07
CA PRO A 60 -10.53 7.81 4.32
C PRO A 60 -10.33 8.54 2.98
N ASP A 61 -10.91 7.98 1.92
CA ASP A 61 -10.84 8.44 0.54
C ASP A 61 -9.41 8.59 0.00
N PHE A 62 -8.46 7.76 0.49
CA PHE A 62 -7.04 7.87 0.13
C PHE A 62 -6.80 7.86 -1.38
N ALA A 63 -7.66 7.17 -2.15
CA ALA A 63 -7.54 7.04 -3.59
C ALA A 63 -7.75 8.37 -4.35
N GLU A 64 -8.30 9.40 -3.72
CA GLU A 64 -8.40 10.75 -4.30
C GLU A 64 -7.05 11.49 -4.32
N GLU A 65 -6.16 11.16 -3.39
CA GLU A 65 -4.85 11.81 -3.23
C GLU A 65 -3.68 10.91 -3.62
N ALA A 66 -3.79 9.61 -3.36
CA ALA A 66 -2.71 8.67 -3.55
C ALA A 66 -2.47 8.36 -5.03
N PRO A 67 -1.22 8.04 -5.43
CA PRO A 67 -0.90 7.66 -6.80
C PRO A 67 -1.36 6.23 -7.10
N VAL A 68 -2.68 6.03 -7.17
CA VAL A 68 -3.32 4.82 -7.67
C VAL A 68 -3.40 4.87 -9.20
N GLU A 69 -3.24 3.73 -9.85
CA GLU A 69 -3.26 3.66 -11.32
C GLU A 69 -4.69 3.45 -11.84
N ARG A 70 -5.49 2.58 -11.20
CA ARG A 70 -6.92 2.37 -11.50
C ARG A 70 -7.64 1.57 -10.42
N CYS A 71 -8.96 1.72 -10.31
CA CYS A 71 -9.82 0.80 -9.57
C CYS A 71 -9.96 -0.54 -10.33
N ILE A 72 -9.95 -1.66 -9.61
CA ILE A 72 -10.14 -3.00 -10.17
C ILE A 72 -11.63 -3.36 -10.11
N VAL A 73 -12.26 -3.39 -11.28
CA VAL A 73 -13.69 -3.71 -11.49
C VAL A 73 -13.90 -5.02 -12.27
N HIS A 74 -12.81 -5.63 -12.73
CA HIS A 74 -12.83 -6.80 -13.60
C HIS A 74 -11.67 -7.72 -13.24
N GLU A 75 -11.98 -8.98 -12.96
CA GLU A 75 -11.04 -10.01 -12.53
C GLU A 75 -11.21 -11.28 -13.35
N LYS A 76 -10.09 -11.90 -13.70
CA LYS A 76 -10.07 -13.18 -14.42
C LYS A 76 -9.11 -14.13 -13.75
N VAL A 77 -9.58 -15.34 -13.49
CA VAL A 77 -8.75 -16.44 -13.02
C VAL A 77 -8.74 -17.49 -14.13
N SER A 78 -7.56 -17.76 -14.69
CA SER A 78 -7.40 -18.73 -15.78
C SER A 78 -6.57 -19.92 -15.33
N PHE A 79 -7.08 -21.12 -15.56
CA PHE A 79 -6.38 -22.39 -15.42
C PHE A 79 -5.94 -22.82 -16.81
N MET A 80 -4.65 -23.02 -17.04
CA MET A 80 -4.09 -23.20 -18.37
C MET A 80 -3.14 -24.40 -18.44
N ASP A 81 -3.12 -25.08 -19.58
CA ASP A 81 -2.04 -25.97 -20.02
C ASP A 81 -1.36 -25.41 -21.29
N GLY A 82 -0.49 -26.18 -21.94
CA GLY A 82 0.23 -25.72 -23.13
C GLY A 82 -0.63 -25.45 -24.37
N SER A 83 -1.90 -25.84 -24.37
CA SER A 83 -2.82 -25.80 -25.51
C SER A 83 -4.24 -25.34 -25.18
N SER A 84 -4.64 -25.38 -23.91
CA SER A 84 -6.02 -25.12 -23.48
C SER A 84 -6.07 -24.24 -22.24
N SER A 85 -7.21 -23.58 -22.04
CA SER A 85 -7.47 -22.75 -20.86
C SER A 85 -8.94 -22.75 -20.48
N VAL A 86 -9.22 -22.74 -19.18
CA VAL A 86 -10.53 -22.45 -18.59
C VAL A 86 -10.43 -21.17 -17.78
N THR A 87 -11.29 -20.20 -18.07
CA THR A 87 -11.28 -18.89 -17.39
C THR A 87 -12.58 -18.67 -16.63
N LEU A 88 -12.45 -18.35 -15.34
CA LEU A 88 -13.51 -17.72 -14.55
C LEU A 88 -13.37 -16.20 -14.71
N ASP A 89 -14.45 -15.55 -15.14
CA ASP A 89 -14.50 -14.13 -15.45
C ASP A 89 -15.56 -13.44 -14.56
N TYR A 90 -15.14 -12.43 -13.80
CA TYR A 90 -15.99 -11.66 -12.89
C TYR A 90 -15.83 -10.17 -13.11
N ALA A 91 -16.92 -9.49 -13.47
CA ALA A 91 -16.96 -8.04 -13.62
C ALA A 91 -18.10 -7.45 -12.79
N SER A 92 -17.82 -6.33 -12.12
CA SER A 92 -18.79 -5.57 -11.34
C SER A 92 -18.56 -4.07 -11.54
N PRO A 93 -19.55 -3.20 -11.30
CA PRO A 93 -19.30 -1.78 -11.12
C PRO A 93 -18.31 -1.52 -9.96
N GLU A 94 -17.79 -0.29 -9.87
CA GLU A 94 -17.07 0.12 -8.67
C GLU A 94 -17.97 0.00 -7.44
N ALA A 95 -17.45 -0.58 -6.37
CA ALA A 95 -18.20 -0.70 -5.12
C ALA A 95 -18.55 0.68 -4.57
N GLU A 96 -19.76 0.85 -4.02
CA GLU A 96 -20.15 2.10 -3.39
C GLU A 96 -19.29 2.40 -2.15
N ASP A 97 -19.03 1.38 -1.33
CA ASP A 97 -18.10 1.46 -0.19
C ASP A 97 -16.64 1.47 -0.67
N PRO A 98 -15.87 2.56 -0.44
CA PRO A 98 -14.45 2.64 -0.79
C PRO A 98 -13.60 1.53 -0.17
N GLY A 99 -13.93 1.09 1.05
CA GLY A 99 -13.21 0.02 1.75
C GLY A 99 -13.36 -1.36 1.08
N SER A 100 -14.37 -1.52 0.23
CA SER A 100 -14.63 -2.73 -0.55
C SER A 100 -13.95 -2.70 -1.93
N ARG A 101 -13.23 -1.62 -2.27
CA ARG A 101 -12.50 -1.48 -3.54
C ARG A 101 -11.10 -2.08 -3.47
N SER A 102 -10.50 -2.22 -4.64
CA SER A 102 -9.06 -2.52 -4.77
C SER A 102 -8.50 -1.79 -5.97
N TYR A 103 -7.22 -1.47 -5.93
CA TYR A 103 -6.57 -0.59 -6.89
C TYR A 103 -5.31 -1.23 -7.46
N ALA A 104 -5.02 -0.95 -8.73
CA ALA A 104 -3.68 -1.13 -9.28
C ALA A 104 -2.76 -0.02 -8.75
N VAL A 105 -1.54 -0.35 -8.37
CA VAL A 105 -0.55 0.59 -7.86
C VAL A 105 0.85 0.25 -8.37
N LEU A 106 1.68 1.30 -8.57
CA LEU A 106 3.12 1.17 -8.72
C LEU A 106 3.77 1.46 -7.36
N ARG A 107 4.40 0.46 -6.74
CA ARG A 107 4.97 0.59 -5.39
C ARG A 107 6.00 1.70 -5.27
N SER A 108 6.78 1.96 -6.31
CA SER A 108 7.75 3.06 -6.29
C SER A 108 7.10 4.43 -6.09
N LYS A 109 5.90 4.67 -6.62
CA LYS A 109 5.15 5.92 -6.41
C LYS A 109 4.33 5.86 -5.13
N PHE A 110 3.60 4.76 -4.94
CA PHE A 110 2.67 4.60 -3.83
C PHE A 110 3.35 4.62 -2.47
N ASP A 111 4.48 3.93 -2.33
CA ASP A 111 5.17 3.86 -1.04
C ASP A 111 5.88 5.16 -0.69
N GLN A 112 6.32 5.96 -1.68
CA GLN A 112 6.83 7.31 -1.44
C GLN A 112 5.72 8.21 -0.90
N TRP A 113 4.57 8.24 -1.57
CA TRP A 113 3.40 8.98 -1.07
C TRP A 113 3.01 8.55 0.34
N LEU A 114 3.01 7.24 0.62
CA LEU A 114 2.66 6.74 1.94
C LEU A 114 3.71 7.10 3.01
N ALA A 115 4.99 7.11 2.64
CA ALA A 115 6.05 7.56 3.54
C ALA A 115 5.94 9.05 3.84
N GLU A 116 5.62 9.89 2.85
CA GLU A 116 5.36 11.33 3.04
C GLU A 116 4.19 11.59 4.01
N LYS A 117 3.21 10.69 4.10
CA LYS A 117 2.14 10.80 5.12
C LYS A 117 2.64 10.54 6.55
N ALA A 118 3.74 9.81 6.70
CA ALA A 118 4.31 9.40 7.99
C ALA A 118 5.48 10.29 8.45
N GLU A 119 5.98 11.20 7.60
CA GLU A 119 6.93 12.26 7.94
C GLU A 119 6.26 13.44 8.67
#